data_AF-A0A9E4UKB9-F1
#
_entry.id   AF-A0A9E4UKB9-F1
#
_cell.length_a   1.000
_cell.length_b   1.000
_cell.length_c   1.000
_cell.angle_alpha   90.00
_cell.angle_beta   90.00
_cell.angle_gamma   90.00
#
_symmetry.space_group_name_H-M   'P 1'
#
loop_
_entity.id
_entity.type
_entity.pdbx_description
1 polymer ?
#
loop_
_entity_poly.entity_id
_entity_poly.type
_entity_poly.pdbx_seq_one_letter_code
_entity_poly.pdbx_strand_id
1 'polypeptide(L)' 'LLPDAQDPSKVSITLEATFLHRYYEYLTHLFNIQRLKRAQGLTAVVEIPLEGYWSMPDWDRSEP' A
#
# COMPACT_ATOMS: atom_id res chain seq x y z
N LEU A 1 2.76 12.99 9.31
CA LEU A 1 4.07 13.69 9.33
C LEU A 1 4.04 14.69 10.46
N LEU A 2 5.09 14.77 11.27
CA LEU A 2 5.21 15.73 12.36
C LEU A 2 6.13 16.87 11.90
N PRO A 3 5.64 18.11 11.77
CA PRO A 3 6.49 19.24 11.39
C PRO A 3 7.51 19.53 12.50
N ASP A 4 8.71 19.93 12.11
CA ASP A 4 9.71 20.41 13.07
C ASP A 4 9.33 21.80 13.60
N ALA A 5 9.46 22.00 14.91
CA ALA A 5 9.02 23.24 15.56
C ALA A 5 9.94 24.44 15.28
N GLN A 6 11.19 24.21 14.88
CA GLN A 6 12.21 25.24 14.63
C GLN A 6 12.46 25.45 13.14
N ASP A 7 12.26 24.42 12.32
CA ASP A 7 12.50 24.45 10.88
C ASP A 7 11.28 23.90 10.10
N PRO A 8 10.37 24.77 9.62
CA PRO A 8 9.16 24.36 8.91
C PRO A 8 9.42 23.57 7.61
N SER A 9 10.66 23.58 7.08
CA SER A 9 11.03 22.79 5.91
C SER A 9 11.26 21.31 6.22
N LYS A 10 11.35 20.95 7.52
CA LYS A 10 11.59 19.58 7.97
C LYS A 10 10.32 18.96 8.53
N VAL A 11 10.18 17.67 8.24
CA VAL A 11 9.15 16.82 8.82
C VAL A 11 9.80 15.54 9.31
N SER A 12 9.36 15.08 10.48
CA SER A 12 9.73 13.79 11.02
C SER A 12 8.58 12.80 10.84
N ILE A 13 8.94 11.54 10.68
CA ILE A 13 8.03 10.40 10.72
C ILE A 13 8.57 9.41 11.75
N THR A 14 7.68 8.81 12.53
CA THR A 14 8.11 7.76 13.47
C THR A 14 8.51 6.51 12.69
N LEU A 15 9.43 5.71 13.24
CA LEU A 15 9.80 4.42 12.64
C LEU A 15 8.58 3.51 12.49
N GLU A 16 7.68 3.51 13.47
CA GLU A 16 6.40 2.78 13.40
C GLU A 16 5.57 3.21 12.18
N ALA A 17 5.39 4.52 11.97
CA ALA A 17 4.66 5.02 10.83
C ALA A 17 5.35 4.67 9.50
N THR A 18 6.68 4.66 9.45
CA THR A 18 7.44 4.18 8.29
C THR A 18 7.20 2.69 8.01
N PHE A 19 7.22 1.84 9.03
CA PHE A 19 6.97 0.42 8.86
C PHE A 19 5.53 0.13 8.43
N LEU A 20 4.55 0.79 9.03
CA LEU A 20 3.15 0.67 8.64
C LEU A 20 2.92 1.15 7.19
N HIS A 21 3.48 2.30 6.83
CA HIS A 21 3.42 2.81 5.45
C HIS A 21 3.99 1.79 4.45
N ARG A 22 5.20 1.27 4.72
CA ARG A 22 5.86 0.29 3.85
C ARG A 22 5.07 -1.01 3.75
N TYR A 23 4.54 -1.50 4.86
CA TYR A 23 3.69 -2.69 4.89
C TYR A 23 2.45 -2.52 4.00
N TYR A 24 1.70 -1.43 4.16
CA TYR A 24 0.50 -1.18 3.37
C TYR A 24 0.79 -0.89 1.88
N GLU A 25 1.90 -0.22 1.56
CA GLU A 25 2.39 -0.10 0.17
C GLU A 25 2.65 -1.47 -0.46
N TYR A 26 3.31 -2.38 0.27
CA TYR A 26 3.61 -3.71 -0.25
C TYR A 26 2.36 -4.54 -0.50
N LEU A 27 1.38 -4.53 0.41
CA LEU A 27 0.09 -5.21 0.16
C LEU A 27 -0.58 -4.67 -1.10
N THR A 28 -0.56 -3.35 -1.27
CA THR A 28 -1.17 -2.66 -2.41
C THR A 28 -0.50 -3.04 -3.73
N HIS A 29 0.84 -3.02 -3.78
CA HIS A 29 1.57 -3.45 -4.96
C HIS A 29 1.40 -4.95 -5.25
N LEU A 30 1.38 -5.79 -4.22
CA LEU A 30 1.13 -7.23 -4.39
C LEU A 30 -0.26 -7.50 -4.97
N PHE A 31 -1.30 -6.81 -4.48
CA PHE A 31 -2.64 -6.89 -5.07
C PHE A 31 -2.61 -6.54 -6.56
N ASN A 32 -2.02 -5.40 -6.93
CA ASN A 32 -1.93 -4.97 -8.34
C ASN A 32 -1.16 -5.96 -9.22
N ILE A 33 -0.07 -6.54 -8.72
CA ILE A 33 0.69 -7.57 -9.45
C ILE A 33 -0.17 -8.82 -9.67
N GLN A 34 -0.90 -9.28 -8.66
CA GLN A 34 -1.76 -10.45 -8.79
C GLN A 34 -2.94 -10.21 -9.72
N ARG A 35 -3.51 -9.01 -9.69
CA ARG A 35 -4.52 -8.55 -10.65
C ARG A 35 -4.02 -8.63 -12.09
N LEU A 36 -2.81 -8.13 -12.35
CA LEU A 36 -2.18 -8.21 -13.67
C LEU A 36 -1.88 -9.65 -14.09
N LYS A 37 -1.47 -10.51 -13.16
CA LYS A 37 -1.30 -11.95 -13.41
C LYS A 37 -2.61 -12.59 -13.87
N ARG A 38 -3.70 -12.37 -13.13
CA ARG A 38 -5.03 -12.90 -13.47
C ARG A 38 -5.48 -12.45 -14.86
N ALA A 39 -5.25 -11.18 -15.20
CA ALA A 39 -5.54 -10.63 -16.53
C ALA A 39 -4.79 -11.33 -17.68
N GLN A 40 -3.65 -11.96 -17.39
CA GLN A 40 -2.84 -12.71 -18.34
C GLN A 40 -3.10 -14.22 -18.28
N GLY A 41 -4.12 -14.67 -17.52
CA GLY A 41 -4.41 -16.08 -17.29
C GLY A 41 -3.43 -16.78 -16.34
N LEU A 42 -2.62 -16.03 -15.59
CA LEU A 42 -1.66 -16.56 -14.62
C LEU A 42 -2.29 -16.66 -13.23
N THR A 43 -1.88 -17.67 -12.47
CA THR A 43 -2.38 -17.93 -11.12
C THR A 43 -1.80 -16.93 -10.09
N ALA A 44 -2.69 -16.41 -9.25
CA ALA A 44 -2.36 -15.71 -8.02
C ALA A 44 -1.81 -16.72 -6.98
N VAL A 45 -0.68 -16.42 -6.35
CA VAL A 45 0.08 -17.38 -5.53
C VAL A 45 -0.14 -17.23 -4.03
N VAL A 46 -0.74 -16.12 -3.59
CA VAL A 46 -0.97 -15.83 -2.17
C VAL A 46 -2.25 -15.03 -1.98
N GLU A 47 -2.91 -15.23 -0.84
CA GLU A 47 -4.00 -14.34 -0.41
C GLU A 47 -3.41 -13.06 0.18
N ILE A 48 -3.96 -11.90 -0.23
CA ILE A 48 -3.54 -10.59 0.28
C ILE A 48 -4.59 -10.13 1.29
N PRO A 49 -4.20 -9.77 2.53
CA PRO A 49 -5.12 -9.21 3.52
C PRO A 49 -5.75 -7.91 3.04
N LEU A 50 -7.08 -7.77 3.20
CA LEU A 50 -7.84 -6.57 2.83
C LEU A 50 -7.65 -5.47 3.89
N GLU A 51 -6.50 -4.82 3.86
CA GLU A 51 -6.14 -3.71 4.75
C GLU A 51 -5.20 -2.71 4.07
N GLY A 52 -4.92 -1.59 4.73
CA GLY A 52 -4.04 -0.56 4.19
C GLY A 52 -4.66 0.17 2.98
N TYR A 53 -3.81 0.65 2.07
CA TYR A 53 -4.24 1.55 0.99
C TYR A 53 -5.18 0.89 -0.01
N TRP A 54 -4.93 -0.36 -0.41
CA TRP A 54 -5.79 -1.06 -1.36
C TRP A 54 -7.17 -1.46 -0.80
N SER A 55 -7.37 -1.37 0.52
CA SER A 55 -8.68 -1.56 1.15
C SER A 55 -9.59 -0.32 1.05
N MET A 56 -9.04 0.84 0.68
CA MET A 56 -9.77 2.11 0.66
C MET A 56 -10.95 2.09 -0.33
N PRO A 57 -12.07 2.77 -0.04
CA PRO A 57 -13.27 2.73 -0.88
C PRO A 57 -13.04 3.18 -2.32
N ASP A 58 -12.15 4.15 -2.51
CA ASP A 58 -11.80 4.77 -3.78
C ASP A 58 -10.66 4.05 -4.53
N TRP A 59 -10.06 3.02 -3.93
CA TRP A 59 -9.04 2.22 -4.60
C TRP A 59 -9.68 1.28 -5.63
N ASP A 60 -9.23 1.37 -6.89
CA ASP A 60 -9.70 0.50 -7.96
C ASP A 60 -9.28 -0.96 -7.71
N ARG A 61 -10.29 -1.80 -7.47
CA ARG A 61 -10.17 -3.25 -7.26
C ARG A 61 -10.87 -4.06 -8.34
N SER A 62 -11.25 -3.44 -9.46
CA SER A 62 -11.86 -4.15 -10.58
C SER A 62 -10.91 -5.22 -11.11
N GLU A 63 -11.43 -6.41 -11.42
CA GLU A 63 -10.68 -7.50 -12.04
C GLU A 63 -11.33 -7.87 -13.39
N PRO A 64 -10.57 -8.45 -14.35
CA PRO A 64 -11.08 -8.90 -15.65
C PRO A 64 -12.09 -10.05 -15.57
#